data_AF-A0A1B1S8G4-F1
#
_entry.id   AF-A0A1B1S8G4-F1
#
_cell.length_a   1.000
_cell.length_b   1.000
_cell.length_c   1.000
_cell.angle_alpha   90.00
_cell.angle_beta   90.00
_cell.angle_gamma   90.00
#
_symmetry.space_group_name_H-M   'P 1'
#
loop_
_entity.id
_entity.type
_entity.pdbx_description
1 polymer ?
#
loop_
_entity_poly.entity_id
_entity_poly.type
_entity_poly.pdbx_seq_one_letter_code
_entity_poly.pdbx_strand_id
1 'polypeptide(L)'
;MTDEWARPSSLRAGKEFFDYAIEHGLMDKVVMEGLGRGGYYSLRFAQTYPKHIGALLLDNPLVDINELRRNVDWWNDVTTKWSQDSLPPPGSAENAACNISILVDNKIPVLLLSGGADTIVPYERNGKIIKDTYRRWDMPLKSVVRSHSGHHPLGIGNPYPIAEFIYKCLYGQHNLRPIRVACIGDSMTEGVGTDDFSTQSYPAQLQTLPGREYVVGNFGVSCATMLRNGTDAGRPFGYIIHTAMRNVIDFNPDIVIIALEVNDCKSYNWENFNSEFTADYQSLVDTLSMLPALPEIYLVIEPYMQETPQTLSWGFENKGYYEQMCERINTTAIDNHMSVISLTDVFKGEEAHVYAPNDHPNPRGTMLMARAIKAHLLKRP
;
A
#
# COMPACT_ATOMS: atom_id res chain seq x y z
N MET A 1 31.92 -1.52 3.93
CA MET A 1 31.19 -2.74 3.48
C MET A 1 30.09 -2.38 2.49
N THR A 2 29.26 -1.36 2.74
CA THR A 2 28.19 -0.95 1.80
C THR A 2 28.74 -0.41 0.47
N ASP A 3 29.92 0.18 0.49
CA ASP A 3 30.71 0.63 -0.67
C ASP A 3 31.52 -0.50 -1.31
N GLU A 4 31.48 -1.71 -0.78
CA GLU A 4 32.15 -2.89 -1.33
C GLU A 4 31.23 -3.69 -2.26
N TRP A 5 30.10 -3.09 -2.65
CA TRP A 5 29.19 -3.53 -3.71
C TRP A 5 28.80 -5.01 -3.65
N ALA A 6 28.71 -5.57 -2.44
CA ALA A 6 28.39 -6.96 -2.19
C ALA A 6 29.25 -7.98 -2.94
N ARG A 7 30.54 -7.66 -3.17
CA ARG A 7 31.52 -8.62 -3.67
C ARG A 7 31.55 -9.89 -2.82
N PRO A 8 31.90 -11.06 -3.39
CA PRO A 8 31.97 -12.31 -2.62
C PRO A 8 32.83 -12.20 -1.35
N SER A 9 33.95 -11.48 -1.41
CA SER A 9 34.82 -11.22 -0.25
C SER A 9 34.14 -10.38 0.84
N SER A 10 33.38 -9.33 0.47
CA SER A 10 32.69 -8.48 1.45
C SER A 10 31.47 -9.15 2.06
N LEU A 11 30.79 -10.05 1.33
CA LEU A 11 29.74 -10.90 1.89
C LEU A 11 30.31 -11.93 2.88
N ARG A 12 31.48 -12.54 2.58
CA ARG A 12 32.16 -13.45 3.52
C ARG A 12 32.62 -12.72 4.78
N ALA A 13 33.23 -11.55 4.65
CA ALA A 13 33.63 -10.74 5.81
C ALA A 13 32.43 -10.37 6.71
N GLY A 14 31.29 -10.01 6.11
CA GLY A 14 30.06 -9.77 6.88
C GLY A 14 29.55 -11.02 7.60
N LYS A 15 29.69 -12.20 6.98
CA LYS A 15 29.30 -13.48 7.59
C LYS A 15 30.22 -13.87 8.74
N GLU A 16 31.52 -13.68 8.60
CA GLU A 16 32.51 -13.91 9.66
C GLU A 16 32.23 -13.02 10.88
N PHE A 17 31.90 -11.73 10.65
CA PHE A 17 31.49 -10.84 11.74
C PHE A 17 30.19 -11.29 12.41
N PHE A 18 29.21 -11.74 11.62
CA PHE A 18 27.96 -12.27 12.15
C PHE A 18 28.18 -13.54 13.01
N ASP A 19 29.06 -14.45 12.57
CA ASP A 19 29.39 -15.65 13.34
C ASP A 19 30.10 -15.30 14.65
N TYR A 20 31.05 -14.35 14.59
CA TYR A 20 31.70 -13.81 15.78
C TYR A 20 30.67 -13.20 16.76
N ALA A 21 29.68 -12.46 16.26
CA ALA A 21 28.63 -11.89 17.09
C ALA A 21 27.78 -12.98 17.80
N ILE A 22 27.45 -14.07 17.12
CA ILE A 22 26.73 -15.22 17.72
C ILE A 22 27.58 -15.87 18.81
N GLU A 23 28.88 -16.09 18.55
CA GLU A 23 29.81 -16.65 19.53
C GLU A 23 29.88 -15.82 20.82
N HIS A 24 29.56 -14.53 20.74
CA HIS A 24 29.50 -13.59 21.86
C HIS A 24 28.09 -13.36 22.42
N GLY A 25 27.14 -14.24 22.10
CA GLY A 25 25.81 -14.28 22.71
C GLY A 25 24.77 -13.37 22.06
N LEU A 26 25.02 -12.84 20.85
CA LEU A 26 23.97 -12.21 20.05
C LEU A 26 23.09 -13.26 19.34
N MET A 27 21.92 -12.82 18.87
CA MET A 27 20.94 -13.69 18.21
C MET A 27 21.49 -14.33 16.93
N ASP A 28 21.01 -15.54 16.62
CA ASP A 28 21.33 -16.27 15.39
C ASP A 28 20.56 -15.77 14.14
N LYS A 29 19.86 -14.64 14.30
CA LYS A 29 19.20 -13.87 13.24
C LYS A 29 19.57 -12.40 13.34
N VAL A 30 19.92 -11.80 12.20
CA VAL A 30 20.22 -10.37 12.05
C VAL A 30 19.09 -9.64 11.33
N VAL A 31 18.83 -8.41 11.76
CA VAL A 31 18.02 -7.45 10.99
C VAL A 31 18.96 -6.61 10.14
N MET A 32 18.83 -6.73 8.83
CA MET A 32 19.71 -6.04 7.89
C MET A 32 19.09 -4.70 7.51
N GLU A 33 19.77 -3.61 7.84
CA GLU A 33 19.41 -2.26 7.39
C GLU A 33 20.09 -1.95 6.04
N GLY A 34 19.33 -1.46 5.08
CA GLY A 34 19.77 -1.17 3.72
C GLY A 34 19.31 0.21 3.27
N LEU A 35 20.11 1.23 3.59
CA LEU A 35 19.85 2.63 3.25
C LEU A 35 20.59 3.04 1.97
N GLY A 36 19.88 3.55 0.98
CA GLY A 36 20.51 4.00 -0.27
C GLY A 36 21.32 2.86 -0.91
N ARG A 37 22.61 3.13 -1.20
CA ARG A 37 23.57 2.14 -1.70
C ARG A 37 23.72 0.90 -0.80
N GLY A 38 23.53 1.05 0.52
CA GLY A 38 23.57 -0.06 1.46
C GLY A 38 22.46 -1.09 1.22
N GLY A 39 21.37 -0.70 0.57
CA GLY A 39 20.31 -1.61 0.12
C GLY A 39 20.85 -2.79 -0.68
N TYR A 40 21.81 -2.54 -1.59
CA TYR A 40 22.35 -3.58 -2.45
C TYR A 40 23.10 -4.64 -1.65
N TYR A 41 23.94 -4.20 -0.69
CA TYR A 41 24.65 -5.12 0.20
C TYR A 41 23.68 -5.94 1.05
N SER A 42 22.71 -5.29 1.69
CA SER A 42 21.76 -5.96 2.59
C SER A 42 20.91 -6.99 1.85
N LEU A 43 20.48 -6.69 0.62
CA LEU A 43 19.76 -7.64 -0.24
C LEU A 43 20.63 -8.83 -0.64
N ARG A 44 21.87 -8.58 -1.11
CA ARG A 44 22.79 -9.66 -1.50
C ARG A 44 23.17 -10.54 -0.32
N PHE A 45 23.40 -9.95 0.86
CA PHE A 45 23.68 -10.71 2.08
C PHE A 45 22.49 -11.60 2.45
N ALA A 46 21.27 -11.06 2.40
CA ALA A 46 20.05 -11.83 2.66
C ALA A 46 19.80 -12.94 1.62
N GLN A 47 20.11 -12.70 0.34
CA GLN A 47 20.05 -13.72 -0.71
C GLN A 47 21.08 -14.84 -0.52
N THR A 48 22.26 -14.50 0.01
CA THR A 48 23.35 -15.46 0.20
C THR A 48 23.18 -16.29 1.48
N TYR A 49 22.69 -15.65 2.55
CA TYR A 49 22.59 -16.24 3.89
C TYR A 49 21.16 -16.13 4.47
N PRO A 50 20.12 -16.58 3.75
CA PRO A 50 18.73 -16.27 4.10
C PRO A 50 18.29 -16.81 5.46
N LYS A 51 18.88 -17.95 5.90
CA LYS A 51 18.56 -18.58 7.20
C LYS A 51 18.91 -17.71 8.40
N HIS A 52 19.81 -16.75 8.22
CA HIS A 52 20.29 -15.85 9.27
C HIS A 52 19.57 -14.51 9.28
N ILE A 53 18.55 -14.32 8.46
CA ILE A 53 17.86 -13.03 8.34
C ILE A 53 16.57 -13.07 9.15
N GLY A 54 16.46 -12.16 10.12
CA GLY A 54 15.23 -11.92 10.86
C GLY A 54 14.27 -10.99 10.11
N ALA A 55 14.81 -9.92 9.50
CA ALA A 55 14.07 -8.99 8.65
C ALA A 55 15.02 -8.11 7.83
N LEU A 56 14.46 -7.44 6.82
CA LEU A 56 15.11 -6.38 6.05
C LEU A 56 14.42 -5.04 6.31
N LEU A 57 15.20 -4.02 6.65
CA LEU A 57 14.75 -2.62 6.74
C LEU A 57 15.40 -1.86 5.60
N LEU A 58 14.63 -1.48 4.60
CA LEU A 58 15.15 -0.86 3.39
C LEU A 58 14.56 0.54 3.26
N ASP A 59 15.41 1.54 3.00
CA ASP A 59 14.97 2.90 2.71
C ASP A 59 15.75 3.47 1.53
N ASN A 60 15.02 3.87 0.48
CA ASN A 60 15.57 4.22 -0.83
C ASN A 60 16.63 3.21 -1.31
N PRO A 61 16.37 1.88 -1.23
CA PRO A 61 17.42 0.88 -1.41
C PRO A 61 17.86 0.81 -2.86
N LEU A 62 19.17 0.82 -3.12
CA LEU A 62 19.72 0.39 -4.40
C LEU A 62 19.46 -1.12 -4.53
N VAL A 63 18.72 -1.52 -5.55
CA VAL A 63 18.36 -2.93 -5.82
C VAL A 63 19.07 -3.43 -7.07
N ASP A 64 19.14 -2.62 -8.12
CA ASP A 64 19.87 -2.96 -9.35
C ASP A 64 21.21 -2.21 -9.38
N ILE A 65 22.33 -2.93 -9.28
CA ILE A 65 23.67 -2.32 -9.35
C ILE A 65 23.94 -1.61 -10.69
N ASN A 66 23.23 -1.98 -11.77
CA ASN A 66 23.39 -1.34 -13.07
C ASN A 66 22.83 0.10 -13.10
N GLU A 67 21.98 0.50 -12.14
CA GLU A 67 21.55 1.88 -12.02
C GLU A 67 22.73 2.84 -11.76
N LEU A 68 23.81 2.33 -11.17
CA LEU A 68 25.04 3.11 -10.94
C LEU A 68 25.74 3.51 -12.25
N ARG A 69 25.46 2.86 -13.40
CA ARG A 69 25.98 3.26 -14.72
C ARG A 69 25.58 4.67 -15.13
N ARG A 70 24.53 5.23 -14.52
CA ARG A 70 24.07 6.60 -14.73
C ARG A 70 25.04 7.63 -14.16
N ASN A 71 25.97 7.21 -13.30
CA ASN A 71 27.02 8.04 -12.73
C ASN A 71 28.40 7.40 -13.01
N VAL A 72 29.22 8.10 -13.80
CA VAL A 72 30.52 7.57 -14.25
C VAL A 72 31.46 7.24 -13.08
N ASP A 73 31.47 8.07 -12.02
CA ASP A 73 32.37 7.89 -10.88
C ASP A 73 31.95 6.66 -10.04
N TRP A 74 30.66 6.48 -9.79
CA TRP A 74 30.16 5.31 -9.08
C TRP A 74 30.38 4.02 -9.86
N TRP A 75 30.15 4.07 -11.18
CA TRP A 75 30.39 2.91 -12.03
C TRP A 75 31.88 2.55 -12.12
N ASN A 76 32.76 3.55 -12.15
CA ASN A 76 34.21 3.35 -12.08
C ASN A 76 34.63 2.70 -10.75
N ASP A 77 34.06 3.12 -9.62
CA ASP A 77 34.32 2.47 -8.32
C ASP A 77 33.85 1.01 -8.30
N VAL A 78 32.64 0.73 -8.82
CA VAL A 78 32.10 -0.64 -8.95
C VAL A 78 33.04 -1.50 -9.79
N THR A 79 33.35 -1.08 -11.01
CA THR A 79 34.19 -1.84 -11.93
C THR A 79 35.61 -2.04 -11.40
N THR A 80 36.17 -1.02 -10.74
CA THR A 80 37.51 -1.11 -10.13
C THR A 80 37.53 -2.14 -9.01
N LYS A 81 36.56 -2.08 -8.08
CA LYS A 81 36.50 -3.03 -6.96
C LYS A 81 36.17 -4.45 -7.42
N TRP A 82 35.31 -4.59 -8.42
CA TRP A 82 35.00 -5.89 -9.01
C TRP A 82 36.06 -6.38 -10.01
N SER A 83 37.14 -5.65 -10.29
CA SER A 83 38.16 -6.06 -11.29
C SER A 83 38.87 -7.37 -10.96
N GLN A 84 38.92 -7.73 -9.67
CA GLN A 84 39.49 -9.00 -9.18
C GLN A 84 38.45 -10.12 -9.08
N ASP A 85 37.17 -9.79 -9.28
CA ASP A 85 36.03 -10.70 -9.30
C ASP A 85 35.40 -10.68 -10.72
N SER A 86 34.42 -11.53 -11.01
CA SER A 86 33.64 -11.37 -12.25
C SER A 86 32.44 -10.47 -11.96
N LEU A 87 32.50 -9.20 -12.39
CA LEU A 87 31.35 -8.29 -12.25
C LEU A 87 30.10 -8.93 -12.88
N PRO A 88 28.94 -8.93 -12.19
CA PRO A 88 27.72 -9.53 -12.71
C PRO A 88 27.34 -8.87 -14.04
N PRO A 89 27.20 -9.63 -15.15
CA PRO A 89 26.64 -9.05 -16.36
C PRO A 89 25.18 -8.62 -16.09
N PRO A 90 24.66 -7.61 -16.83
CA PRO A 90 23.26 -7.22 -16.72
C PRO A 90 22.34 -8.45 -16.86
N GLY A 91 21.39 -8.61 -15.93
CA GLY A 91 20.45 -9.74 -15.91
C GLY A 91 21.01 -11.05 -15.32
N SER A 92 22.23 -11.07 -14.78
CA SER A 92 22.76 -12.26 -14.10
C SER A 92 22.18 -12.44 -12.69
N ALA A 93 22.18 -13.69 -12.22
CA ALA A 93 21.76 -14.08 -10.87
C ALA A 93 22.57 -13.39 -9.75
N GLU A 94 23.72 -12.79 -10.06
CA GLU A 94 24.51 -12.08 -9.06
C GLU A 94 24.03 -10.64 -8.79
N ASN A 95 23.09 -10.13 -9.58
CA ASN A 95 22.41 -8.87 -9.29
C ASN A 95 21.27 -9.10 -8.29
N ALA A 96 21.18 -8.25 -7.25
CA ALA A 96 20.10 -8.35 -6.26
C ALA A 96 18.71 -8.27 -6.90
N ALA A 97 18.53 -7.41 -7.91
CA ALA A 97 17.29 -7.26 -8.66
C ALA A 97 16.78 -8.57 -9.29
N CYS A 98 17.67 -9.48 -9.66
CA CYS A 98 17.33 -10.74 -10.34
C CYS A 98 16.90 -11.85 -9.37
N ASN A 99 17.09 -11.69 -8.05
CA ASN A 99 16.96 -12.76 -7.06
C ASN A 99 16.13 -12.36 -5.83
N ILE A 100 15.20 -11.42 -5.98
CA ILE A 100 14.27 -11.05 -4.90
C ILE A 100 13.40 -12.24 -4.47
N SER A 101 13.12 -13.21 -5.36
CA SER A 101 12.35 -14.41 -5.03
C SER A 101 12.97 -15.25 -3.92
N ILE A 102 14.31 -15.23 -3.75
CA ILE A 102 14.97 -15.94 -2.64
C ILE A 102 14.46 -15.44 -1.28
N LEU A 103 14.18 -14.14 -1.16
CA LEU A 103 13.65 -13.57 0.08
C LEU A 103 12.24 -14.12 0.38
N VAL A 104 11.41 -14.21 -0.65
CA VAL A 104 10.06 -14.76 -0.57
C VAL A 104 10.08 -16.25 -0.23
N ASP A 105 10.91 -17.04 -0.92
CA ASP A 105 11.04 -18.50 -0.71
C ASP A 105 11.46 -18.82 0.73
N ASN A 106 12.26 -17.93 1.34
CA ASN A 106 12.70 -18.04 2.73
C ASN A 106 11.81 -17.27 3.72
N LYS A 107 10.69 -16.72 3.26
CA LYS A 107 9.71 -15.97 4.06
C LYS A 107 10.32 -14.82 4.85
N ILE A 108 11.32 -14.15 4.29
CA ILE A 108 12.01 -13.02 4.93
C ILE A 108 11.07 -11.81 4.96
N PRO A 109 10.75 -11.23 6.13
CA PRO A 109 9.96 -10.01 6.22
C PRO A 109 10.75 -8.80 5.69
N VAL A 110 10.06 -7.92 4.96
CA VAL A 110 10.64 -6.66 4.48
C VAL A 110 9.76 -5.48 4.93
N LEU A 111 10.43 -4.45 5.46
CA LEU A 111 9.92 -3.09 5.52
C LEU A 111 10.63 -2.26 4.45
N LEU A 112 9.88 -1.79 3.45
CA LEU A 112 10.37 -1.03 2.31
C LEU A 112 9.85 0.41 2.37
N LEU A 113 10.74 1.33 2.67
CA LEU A 113 10.51 2.76 2.58
C LEU A 113 11.12 3.29 1.27
N SER A 114 10.42 4.21 0.61
CA SER A 114 10.92 4.85 -0.61
C SER A 114 10.44 6.29 -0.71
N GLY A 115 11.24 7.16 -1.30
CA GLY A 115 10.84 8.49 -1.75
C GLY A 115 10.32 8.41 -3.19
N GLY A 116 9.10 8.88 -3.43
CA GLY A 116 8.49 8.91 -4.76
C GLY A 116 9.17 9.89 -5.71
N ALA A 117 9.85 10.90 -5.18
CA ALA A 117 10.62 11.88 -5.95
C ALA A 117 12.14 11.61 -5.93
N ASP A 118 12.58 10.41 -5.53
CA ASP A 118 14.00 10.04 -5.53
C ASP A 118 14.54 9.91 -6.95
N THR A 119 15.47 10.78 -7.33
CA THR A 119 16.13 10.74 -8.64
C THR A 119 17.48 10.01 -8.63
N ILE A 120 18.02 9.74 -7.43
CA ILE A 120 19.29 9.04 -7.20
C ILE A 120 19.06 7.53 -7.24
N VAL A 121 18.08 7.04 -6.47
CA VAL A 121 17.66 5.63 -6.47
C VAL A 121 16.15 5.56 -6.73
N PRO A 122 15.71 5.74 -7.99
CA PRO A 122 14.29 5.84 -8.30
C PRO A 122 13.52 4.59 -7.88
N TYR A 123 12.36 4.79 -7.26
CA TYR A 123 11.50 3.73 -6.75
C TYR A 123 11.09 2.75 -7.86
N GLU A 124 10.73 3.25 -9.05
CA GLU A 124 10.30 2.47 -10.21
C GLU A 124 11.35 1.46 -10.68
N ARG A 125 12.62 1.80 -10.48
CA ARG A 125 13.77 1.00 -10.93
C ARG A 125 14.38 0.17 -9.81
N ASN A 126 13.93 0.35 -8.57
CA ASN A 126 14.51 -0.29 -7.40
C ASN A 126 13.42 -0.84 -6.47
N GLY A 127 12.90 -0.04 -5.54
CA GLY A 127 11.94 -0.49 -4.53
C GLY A 127 10.72 -1.21 -5.13
N LYS A 128 10.24 -0.78 -6.29
CA LYS A 128 9.12 -1.42 -7.01
C LYS A 128 9.41 -2.88 -7.38
N ILE A 129 10.66 -3.25 -7.68
CA ILE A 129 11.05 -4.64 -7.95
C ILE A 129 10.74 -5.53 -6.75
N ILE A 130 11.02 -5.05 -5.54
CA ILE A 130 10.72 -5.74 -4.29
C ILE A 130 9.20 -5.83 -4.10
N LYS A 131 8.50 -4.70 -4.23
CA LYS A 131 7.03 -4.64 -4.07
C LYS A 131 6.30 -5.60 -4.99
N ASP A 132 6.62 -5.56 -6.28
CA ASP A 132 5.97 -6.39 -7.29
C ASP A 132 6.27 -7.88 -7.07
N THR A 133 7.49 -8.23 -6.64
CA THR A 133 7.85 -9.62 -6.35
C THR A 133 7.09 -10.14 -5.13
N TYR A 134 7.08 -9.41 -4.00
CA TYR A 134 6.35 -9.84 -2.81
C TYR A 134 4.85 -9.99 -3.07
N ARG A 135 4.27 -9.04 -3.82
CA ARG A 135 2.87 -9.11 -4.26
C ARG A 135 2.58 -10.35 -5.12
N ARG A 136 3.44 -10.66 -6.10
CA ARG A 136 3.29 -11.84 -6.98
C ARG A 136 3.19 -13.14 -6.20
N TRP A 137 3.96 -13.25 -5.14
CA TRP A 137 4.03 -14.46 -4.32
C TRP A 137 3.09 -14.46 -3.13
N ASP A 138 2.20 -13.46 -3.03
CA ASP A 138 1.31 -13.30 -1.88
C ASP A 138 2.09 -13.31 -0.55
N MET A 139 3.25 -12.66 -0.51
CA MET A 139 4.04 -12.50 0.72
C MET A 139 3.73 -11.14 1.36
N PRO A 140 3.45 -11.09 2.67
CA PRO A 140 3.30 -9.82 3.37
C PRO A 140 4.54 -8.94 3.21
N LEU A 141 4.33 -7.72 2.71
CA LEU A 141 5.33 -6.67 2.61
C LEU A 141 4.77 -5.43 3.30
N LYS A 142 5.56 -4.81 4.17
CA LYS A 142 5.25 -3.45 4.63
C LYS A 142 5.98 -2.49 3.71
N SER A 143 5.25 -1.64 3.00
CA SER A 143 5.85 -0.69 2.07
C SER A 143 5.17 0.67 2.15
N VAL A 144 5.97 1.73 2.21
CA VAL A 144 5.52 3.11 2.19
C VAL A 144 6.33 3.85 1.13
N VAL A 145 5.63 4.46 0.17
CA VAL A 145 6.24 5.41 -0.76
C VAL A 145 5.80 6.81 -0.38
N ARG A 146 6.77 7.65 -0.03
CA ARG A 146 6.56 9.05 0.35
C ARG A 146 6.66 9.89 -0.93
N SER A 147 5.52 10.13 -1.57
CA SER A 147 5.35 10.70 -2.92
C SER A 147 6.27 11.89 -3.21
N HIS A 148 6.32 12.85 -2.27
CA HIS A 148 7.08 14.08 -2.43
C HIS A 148 8.52 14.02 -1.88
N SER A 149 8.93 12.91 -1.26
CA SER A 149 10.27 12.77 -0.69
C SER A 149 11.30 12.39 -1.74
N GLY A 150 12.45 13.05 -1.73
CA GLY A 150 13.62 12.66 -2.52
C GLY A 150 14.44 11.55 -1.85
N HIS A 151 15.73 11.46 -2.22
CA HIS A 151 16.65 10.48 -1.64
C HIS A 151 16.87 10.65 -0.13
N HIS A 152 16.79 11.89 0.35
CA HIS A 152 16.84 12.25 1.75
C HIS A 152 15.63 13.13 2.10
N PRO A 153 15.17 13.13 3.36
CA PRO A 153 15.66 12.33 4.49
C PRO A 153 15.33 10.84 4.38
N LEU A 154 16.12 10.02 5.06
CA LEU A 154 15.84 8.59 5.25
C LEU A 154 15.09 8.38 6.57
N GLY A 155 14.34 7.30 6.65
CA GLY A 155 13.48 6.94 7.77
C GLY A 155 12.09 7.57 7.70
N ILE A 156 11.34 7.39 8.78
CA ILE A 156 10.06 8.06 9.02
C ILE A 156 10.15 8.81 10.35
N GLY A 157 9.43 9.94 10.47
CA GLY A 157 9.55 10.83 11.64
C GLY A 157 9.19 10.17 12.98
N ASN A 158 8.36 9.13 12.95
CA ASN A 158 8.04 8.32 14.12
C ASN A 158 8.76 6.95 14.01
N PRO A 159 9.69 6.60 14.91
CA PRO A 159 10.40 5.31 14.85
C PRO A 159 9.57 4.12 15.33
N TYR A 160 8.42 4.34 15.99
CA TYR A 160 7.60 3.27 16.57
C TYR A 160 7.20 2.18 15.54
N PRO A 161 6.73 2.49 14.32
CA PRO A 161 6.36 1.47 13.34
C PRO A 161 7.55 0.59 12.93
N ILE A 162 8.75 1.16 12.83
CA ILE A 162 9.98 0.40 12.52
C ILE A 162 10.32 -0.53 13.69
N ALA A 163 10.32 -0.02 14.92
CA ALA A 163 10.61 -0.81 16.11
C ALA A 163 9.58 -1.94 16.30
N GLU A 164 8.30 -1.65 16.08
CA GLU A 164 7.22 -2.63 16.17
C GLU A 164 7.37 -3.72 15.10
N PHE A 165 7.73 -3.35 13.86
CA PHE A 165 8.01 -4.30 12.80
C PHE A 165 9.17 -5.23 13.17
N ILE A 166 10.29 -4.69 13.64
CA ILE A 166 11.46 -5.49 14.09
C ILE A 166 11.06 -6.44 15.20
N TYR A 167 10.38 -5.92 16.24
CA TYR A 167 9.95 -6.71 17.38
C TYR A 167 9.04 -7.87 16.95
N LYS A 168 8.06 -7.61 16.07
CA LYS A 168 7.16 -8.64 15.53
C LYS A 168 7.90 -9.70 14.71
N CYS A 169 8.92 -9.31 13.93
CA CYS A 169 9.67 -10.27 13.11
C CYS A 169 10.58 -11.19 13.93
N LEU A 170 11.14 -10.69 15.05
CA LEU A 170 12.10 -11.44 15.86
C LEU A 170 11.45 -12.20 17.02
N TYR A 171 10.44 -11.61 17.66
CA TYR A 171 9.86 -12.10 18.91
C TYR A 171 8.37 -12.39 18.83
N GLY A 172 7.70 -11.92 17.77
CA GLY A 172 6.29 -12.22 17.56
C GLY A 172 6.11 -13.72 17.41
N GLN A 173 5.18 -14.31 18.15
CA GLN A 173 4.71 -15.64 17.76
C GLN A 173 4.16 -15.51 16.34
N HIS A 174 4.70 -16.29 15.40
CA HIS A 174 4.17 -16.43 14.04
C HIS A 174 2.79 -17.14 14.05
N ASN A 175 1.89 -16.72 14.93
CA ASN A 175 0.47 -16.91 14.72
C ASN A 175 0.08 -15.77 13.77
N LEU A 176 -0.34 -16.15 12.57
CA LEU A 176 -0.91 -15.27 11.56
C LEU A 176 -2.13 -14.58 12.19
N ARG A 177 -1.93 -13.51 12.96
CA ARG A 177 -3.05 -12.73 13.48
C ARG A 177 -3.91 -12.32 12.27
N PRO A 178 -5.24 -12.37 12.39
CA PRO A 178 -6.10 -11.95 11.29
C PRO A 178 -5.68 -10.58 10.75
N ILE A 179 -5.65 -10.44 9.43
CA ILE A 179 -5.30 -9.17 8.77
C ILE A 179 -6.48 -8.22 8.97
N ARG A 180 -6.23 -7.09 9.63
CA ARG A 180 -7.26 -6.09 9.86
C ARG A 180 -7.49 -5.28 8.59
N VAL A 181 -8.71 -5.29 8.08
CA VAL A 181 -9.12 -4.54 6.88
C VAL A 181 -10.12 -3.47 7.30
N ALA A 182 -9.76 -2.19 7.14
CA ALA A 182 -10.69 -1.08 7.36
C ALA A 182 -11.34 -0.67 6.05
N CYS A 183 -12.67 -0.75 5.96
CA CYS A 183 -13.44 -0.20 4.86
C CYS A 183 -13.94 1.20 5.25
N ILE A 184 -13.27 2.22 4.71
CA ILE A 184 -13.65 3.64 4.83
C ILE A 184 -14.55 3.98 3.67
N GLY A 185 -15.64 4.69 3.94
CA GLY A 185 -16.48 5.17 2.87
C GLY A 185 -17.76 5.85 3.31
N ASP A 186 -18.70 5.92 2.38
CA ASP A 186 -19.95 6.62 2.58
C ASP A 186 -21.13 5.68 2.92
N SER A 187 -22.35 6.01 2.47
CA SER A 187 -23.56 5.19 2.64
C SER A 187 -23.47 3.83 1.95
N MET A 188 -22.76 3.69 0.82
CA MET A 188 -22.56 2.39 0.17
C MET A 188 -21.67 1.47 1.02
N THR A 189 -20.66 2.06 1.66
CA THR A 189 -19.80 1.33 2.60
C THR A 189 -20.52 0.99 3.90
N GLU A 190 -21.29 1.93 4.45
CA GLU A 190 -22.12 1.69 5.63
C GLU A 190 -23.12 0.56 5.38
N GLY A 191 -23.64 0.44 4.15
CA GLY A 191 -24.53 -0.63 3.71
C GLY A 191 -25.98 -0.19 3.52
N VAL A 192 -26.23 1.12 3.34
CA VAL A 192 -27.56 1.63 3.01
C VAL A 192 -28.08 0.91 1.76
N GLY A 193 -29.36 0.51 1.77
CA GLY A 193 -29.95 -0.34 0.73
C GLY A 193 -30.00 -1.83 1.10
N THR A 194 -29.37 -2.24 2.20
CA THR A 194 -29.48 -3.59 2.78
C THR A 194 -30.43 -3.63 3.98
N ASP A 195 -30.96 -4.81 4.30
CA ASP A 195 -31.87 -4.99 5.45
C ASP A 195 -31.10 -5.01 6.79
N ASP A 196 -29.89 -5.56 6.78
CA ASP A 196 -29.00 -5.64 7.93
C ASP A 196 -27.55 -5.37 7.53
N PHE A 197 -27.08 -4.16 7.81
CA PHE A 197 -25.72 -3.70 7.50
C PHE A 197 -24.63 -4.61 8.08
N SER A 198 -24.88 -5.22 9.25
CA SER A 198 -23.89 -6.03 9.97
C SER A 198 -23.60 -7.36 9.28
N THR A 199 -24.49 -7.80 8.38
CA THR A 199 -24.36 -9.07 7.66
C THR A 199 -24.38 -8.90 6.14
N GLN A 200 -24.95 -7.81 5.62
CA GLN A 200 -25.23 -7.64 4.19
C GLN A 200 -24.48 -6.48 3.52
N SER A 201 -23.86 -5.56 4.27
CA SER A 201 -22.98 -4.54 3.68
C SER A 201 -21.79 -5.20 2.95
N TYR A 202 -21.17 -4.52 1.98
CA TYR A 202 -20.02 -5.12 1.29
C TYR A 202 -18.86 -5.44 2.24
N PRO A 203 -18.57 -4.65 3.31
CA PRO A 203 -17.56 -5.03 4.30
C PRO A 203 -17.95 -6.30 5.06
N ALA A 204 -19.22 -6.42 5.49
CA ALA A 204 -19.72 -7.62 6.17
C ALA A 204 -19.64 -8.86 5.27
N GLN A 205 -19.94 -8.72 3.99
CA GLN A 205 -19.83 -9.82 3.05
C GLN A 205 -18.38 -10.15 2.70
N LEU A 206 -17.50 -9.15 2.60
CA LEU A 206 -16.05 -9.34 2.42
C LEU A 206 -15.44 -10.21 3.52
N GLN A 207 -15.89 -10.05 4.77
CA GLN A 207 -15.50 -10.86 5.93
C GLN A 207 -15.80 -12.36 5.74
N THR A 208 -16.85 -12.69 4.99
CA THR A 208 -17.29 -14.08 4.76
C THR A 208 -16.59 -14.78 3.59
N LEU A 209 -15.93 -14.00 2.71
CA LEU A 209 -15.34 -14.56 1.49
C LEU A 209 -14.07 -15.37 1.81
N PRO A 210 -13.91 -16.57 1.23
CA PRO A 210 -12.80 -17.47 1.52
C PRO A 210 -11.44 -16.86 1.15
N GLY A 211 -10.37 -17.33 1.79
CA GLY A 211 -9.00 -16.88 1.56
C GLY A 211 -8.29 -16.61 2.88
N ARG A 212 -7.48 -15.54 2.93
CA ARG A 212 -6.82 -15.10 4.16
C ARG A 212 -7.83 -14.77 5.25
N GLU A 213 -7.45 -15.05 6.49
CA GLU A 213 -8.22 -14.69 7.67
C GLU A 213 -8.18 -13.16 7.85
N TYR A 214 -9.30 -12.52 7.55
CA TYR A 214 -9.49 -11.07 7.71
C TYR A 214 -10.31 -10.79 8.96
N VAL A 215 -10.05 -9.65 9.58
CA VAL A 215 -11.00 -8.98 10.49
C VAL A 215 -11.38 -7.69 9.79
N VAL A 216 -12.58 -7.64 9.23
CA VAL A 216 -13.06 -6.52 8.43
C VAL A 216 -13.86 -5.58 9.33
N GLY A 217 -13.42 -4.33 9.42
CA GLY A 217 -14.16 -3.25 10.08
C GLY A 217 -14.90 -2.40 9.06
N ASN A 218 -16.20 -2.20 9.29
CA ASN A 218 -17.00 -1.23 8.54
C ASN A 218 -16.89 0.14 9.21
N PHE A 219 -16.28 1.11 8.50
CA PHE A 219 -16.15 2.49 8.93
C PHE A 219 -16.87 3.44 7.96
N GLY A 220 -17.90 2.95 7.27
CA GLY A 220 -18.77 3.76 6.43
C GLY A 220 -19.52 4.81 7.23
N VAL A 221 -19.72 5.99 6.66
CA VAL A 221 -20.48 7.09 7.24
C VAL A 221 -21.39 7.64 6.15
N SER A 222 -22.71 7.45 6.28
CA SER A 222 -23.66 8.01 5.32
C SER A 222 -23.44 9.49 5.05
N CYS A 223 -23.56 9.85 3.76
CA CYS A 223 -23.34 11.19 3.22
C CYS A 223 -21.92 11.74 3.30
N ALA A 224 -20.95 10.99 3.83
CA ALA A 224 -19.59 11.46 3.96
C ALA A 224 -18.93 11.77 2.61
N THR A 225 -18.03 12.75 2.62
CA THR A 225 -17.31 13.26 1.46
C THR A 225 -15.80 13.15 1.66
N MET A 226 -15.05 13.03 0.57
CA MET A 226 -13.59 13.19 0.61
C MET A 226 -13.22 14.65 0.90
N LEU A 227 -13.95 15.58 0.29
CA LEU A 227 -13.81 17.01 0.55
C LEU A 227 -14.03 17.30 2.03
N ARG A 228 -13.05 17.95 2.67
CA ARG A 228 -13.13 18.38 4.06
C ARG A 228 -14.30 19.33 4.29
N ASN A 229 -14.55 20.21 3.31
CA ASN A 229 -15.63 21.18 3.30
C ASN A 229 -16.90 20.66 2.62
N GLY A 230 -16.94 19.39 2.21
CA GLY A 230 -18.13 18.78 1.63
C GLY A 230 -19.28 18.74 2.63
N THR A 231 -20.50 18.85 2.09
CA THR A 231 -21.72 18.95 2.87
C THR A 231 -22.80 18.00 2.36
N ASP A 232 -23.83 17.80 3.16
CA ASP A 232 -25.09 17.19 2.75
C ASP A 232 -26.22 17.83 3.56
N ALA A 233 -27.28 18.27 2.87
CA ALA A 233 -28.37 19.05 3.45
C ALA A 233 -27.88 20.24 4.34
N GLY A 234 -26.81 20.91 3.91
CA GLY A 234 -26.22 22.07 4.60
C GLY A 234 -25.40 21.76 5.86
N ARG A 235 -25.15 20.48 6.16
CA ARG A 235 -24.32 20.04 7.30
C ARG A 235 -22.95 19.56 6.80
N PRO A 236 -21.87 19.73 7.57
CA PRO A 236 -20.53 19.28 7.16
C PRO A 236 -20.42 17.75 7.23
N PHE A 237 -19.83 17.16 6.20
CA PHE A 237 -19.71 15.70 6.04
C PHE A 237 -18.31 15.23 5.58
N GLY A 238 -17.30 16.10 5.62
CA GLY A 238 -15.92 15.70 5.35
C GLY A 238 -15.43 14.58 6.28
N TYR A 239 -15.07 13.42 5.71
CA TYR A 239 -14.74 12.23 6.50
C TYR A 239 -13.50 12.43 7.39
N ILE A 240 -12.50 13.16 6.90
CA ILE A 240 -11.23 13.39 7.61
C ILE A 240 -11.40 14.14 8.95
N ILE A 241 -12.50 14.87 9.12
CA ILE A 241 -12.87 15.55 10.38
C ILE A 241 -13.94 14.80 11.18
N HIS A 242 -14.47 13.70 10.64
CA HIS A 242 -15.50 12.90 11.29
C HIS A 242 -14.90 11.99 12.38
N THR A 243 -15.68 11.68 13.42
CA THR A 243 -15.23 10.82 14.53
C THR A 243 -14.87 9.41 14.11
N ALA A 244 -15.43 8.92 12.99
CA ALA A 244 -15.07 7.64 12.39
C ALA A 244 -13.58 7.52 12.05
N MET A 245 -12.90 8.63 11.72
CA MET A 245 -11.47 8.64 11.47
C MET A 245 -10.67 8.15 12.69
N ARG A 246 -11.11 8.51 13.91
CA ARG A 246 -10.49 8.02 15.14
C ARG A 246 -10.67 6.51 15.32
N ASN A 247 -11.84 5.98 14.97
CA ASN A 247 -12.10 4.55 15.06
C ASN A 247 -11.21 3.76 14.09
N VAL A 248 -10.93 4.30 12.90
CA VAL A 248 -9.96 3.70 11.96
C VAL A 248 -8.55 3.70 12.55
N ILE A 249 -8.11 4.82 13.14
CA ILE A 249 -6.79 4.94 13.77
C ILE A 249 -6.65 3.92 14.91
N ASP A 250 -7.65 3.84 15.79
CA ASP A 250 -7.66 2.93 16.94
C ASP A 250 -7.73 1.46 16.49
N PHE A 251 -8.43 1.19 15.39
CA PHE A 251 -8.45 -0.14 14.76
C PHE A 251 -7.08 -0.55 14.20
N ASN A 252 -6.20 0.41 13.88
CA ASN A 252 -4.82 0.24 13.42
C ASN A 252 -4.69 -0.80 12.27
N PRO A 253 -5.43 -0.61 11.16
CA PRO A 253 -5.59 -1.61 10.10
C PRO A 253 -4.27 -2.01 9.44
N ASP A 254 -4.23 -3.24 8.91
CA ASP A 254 -3.16 -3.72 8.04
C ASP A 254 -3.45 -3.40 6.55
N ILE A 255 -4.73 -3.26 6.20
CA ILE A 255 -5.22 -2.85 4.87
C ILE A 255 -6.30 -1.78 5.08
N VAL A 256 -6.26 -0.72 4.29
CA VAL A 256 -7.33 0.28 4.21
C VAL A 256 -7.90 0.30 2.79
N ILE A 257 -9.23 0.28 2.70
CA ILE A 257 -10.00 0.44 1.47
C ILE A 257 -10.74 1.77 1.59
N ILE A 258 -10.54 2.67 0.64
CA ILE A 258 -11.16 4.01 0.63
C ILE A 258 -12.16 4.07 -0.53
N ALA A 259 -13.46 4.13 -0.22
CA ALA A 259 -14.59 4.21 -1.16
C ALA A 259 -15.57 5.31 -0.67
N LEU A 260 -15.22 6.58 -0.88
CA LEU A 260 -15.80 7.74 -0.16
C LEU A 260 -16.30 8.87 -1.08
N GLU A 261 -15.97 8.80 -2.36
CA GLU A 261 -15.89 9.95 -3.26
C GLU A 261 -17.21 10.33 -3.95
N VAL A 262 -18.23 9.47 -4.00
CA VAL A 262 -19.39 9.77 -4.86
C VAL A 262 -20.17 10.99 -4.38
N ASN A 263 -20.28 11.21 -3.05
CA ASN A 263 -21.01 12.37 -2.52
C ASN A 263 -20.35 13.71 -2.86
N ASP A 264 -19.06 13.70 -3.19
CA ASP A 264 -18.37 14.89 -3.70
C ASP A 264 -18.95 15.33 -5.06
N CYS A 265 -19.46 14.39 -5.87
CA CYS A 265 -20.05 14.64 -7.19
C CYS A 265 -21.44 15.32 -7.14
N LYS A 266 -22.04 15.52 -5.96
CA LYS A 266 -23.27 16.31 -5.85
C LYS A 266 -22.96 17.75 -6.26
N SER A 267 -23.80 18.38 -7.11
CA SER A 267 -23.50 19.67 -7.75
C SER A 267 -23.02 20.74 -6.76
N TYR A 268 -23.69 20.85 -5.62
CA TYR A 268 -23.35 21.84 -4.59
C TYR A 268 -22.04 21.56 -3.84
N ASN A 269 -21.51 20.33 -3.86
CA ASN A 269 -20.17 20.04 -3.35
C ASN A 269 -19.12 20.27 -4.45
N TRP A 270 -19.34 19.69 -5.62
CA TRP A 270 -18.36 19.73 -6.71
C TRP A 270 -18.13 21.15 -7.21
N GLU A 271 -19.18 21.91 -7.51
CA GLU A 271 -19.04 23.27 -8.06
C GLU A 271 -18.30 24.22 -7.11
N ASN A 272 -18.46 24.03 -5.80
CA ASN A 272 -17.89 24.92 -4.79
C ASN A 272 -16.48 24.52 -4.35
N PHE A 273 -16.17 23.22 -4.31
CA PHE A 273 -14.97 22.74 -3.61
C PHE A 273 -14.08 21.78 -4.41
N ASN A 274 -14.39 21.46 -5.69
CA ASN A 274 -13.59 20.48 -6.45
C ASN A 274 -12.08 20.80 -6.56
N SER A 275 -11.69 22.06 -6.44
CA SER A 275 -10.28 22.47 -6.44
C SER A 275 -9.50 21.92 -5.23
N GLU A 276 -10.19 21.61 -4.13
CA GLU A 276 -9.64 21.08 -2.87
C GLU A 276 -9.51 19.56 -2.88
N PHE A 277 -10.29 18.86 -3.73
CA PHE A 277 -10.46 17.40 -3.72
C PHE A 277 -9.13 16.63 -3.67
N THR A 278 -8.18 16.95 -4.55
CA THR A 278 -6.89 16.25 -4.61
C THR A 278 -6.05 16.45 -3.34
N ALA A 279 -6.06 17.66 -2.77
CA ALA A 279 -5.30 17.97 -1.56
C ALA A 279 -5.91 17.31 -0.31
N ASP A 280 -7.24 17.26 -0.23
CA ASP A 280 -7.96 16.58 0.85
C ASP A 280 -7.78 15.06 0.76
N TYR A 281 -7.86 14.49 -0.45
CA TYR A 281 -7.58 13.07 -0.68
C TYR A 281 -6.15 12.72 -0.25
N GLN A 282 -5.17 13.52 -0.68
CA GLN A 282 -3.77 13.33 -0.27
C GLN A 282 -3.60 13.40 1.25
N SER A 283 -4.29 14.34 1.92
CA SER A 283 -4.23 14.48 3.38
C SER A 283 -4.75 13.23 4.11
N LEU A 284 -5.81 12.61 3.59
CA LEU A 284 -6.34 11.36 4.13
C LEU A 284 -5.34 10.21 3.93
N VAL A 285 -4.77 10.08 2.73
CA VAL A 285 -3.75 9.08 2.39
C VAL A 285 -2.50 9.23 3.27
N ASP A 286 -1.99 10.45 3.44
CA ASP A 286 -0.82 10.75 4.27
C ASP A 286 -1.07 10.34 5.73
N THR A 287 -2.26 10.64 6.26
CA THR A 287 -2.65 10.28 7.62
C THR A 287 -2.68 8.76 7.81
N LEU A 288 -3.33 8.05 6.89
CA LEU A 288 -3.52 6.60 6.98
C LEU A 288 -2.22 5.82 6.74
N SER A 289 -1.37 6.29 5.81
CA SER A 289 -0.12 5.60 5.45
C SER A 289 0.91 5.56 6.58
N MET A 290 0.79 6.49 7.54
CA MET A 290 1.68 6.63 8.69
C MET A 290 1.12 6.03 9.99
N LEU A 291 0.02 5.27 9.92
CA LEU A 291 -0.47 4.53 11.07
C LEU A 291 0.56 3.50 11.56
N PRO A 292 0.54 3.09 12.84
CA PRO A 292 1.54 2.17 13.39
C PRO A 292 1.69 0.85 12.62
N ALA A 293 0.59 0.31 12.11
CA ALA A 293 0.60 -0.90 11.32
C ALA A 293 1.14 -0.73 9.89
N LEU A 294 1.39 0.50 9.42
CA LEU A 294 1.79 0.85 8.04
C LEU A 294 0.89 0.13 7.02
N PRO A 295 -0.40 0.51 6.93
CA PRO A 295 -1.37 -0.21 6.12
C PRO A 295 -1.05 -0.14 4.63
N GLU A 296 -1.39 -1.21 3.91
CA GLU A 296 -1.56 -1.13 2.46
C GLU A 296 -2.88 -0.40 2.15
N ILE A 297 -2.86 0.61 1.29
CA ILE A 297 -4.03 1.42 0.97
C ILE A 297 -4.48 1.14 -0.46
N TYR A 298 -5.78 0.88 -0.63
CA TYR A 298 -6.46 0.73 -1.90
C TYR A 298 -7.44 1.89 -2.06
N LEU A 299 -7.28 2.65 -3.15
CA LEU A 299 -8.24 3.67 -3.57
C LEU A 299 -9.32 2.95 -4.39
N VAL A 300 -10.57 3.07 -4.00
CA VAL A 300 -11.69 2.54 -4.77
C VAL A 300 -12.23 3.68 -5.64
N ILE A 301 -12.71 3.33 -6.83
CA ILE A 301 -13.64 4.17 -7.58
C ILE A 301 -14.98 3.46 -7.46
N GLU A 302 -15.90 4.04 -6.71
CA GLU A 302 -17.24 3.49 -6.47
C GLU A 302 -18.08 3.38 -7.75
N PRO A 303 -19.15 2.56 -7.78
CA PRO A 303 -20.04 2.50 -8.93
C PRO A 303 -20.69 3.86 -9.23
N TYR A 304 -20.90 4.15 -10.50
CA TYR A 304 -21.64 5.35 -10.90
C TYR A 304 -23.09 5.31 -10.38
N MET A 305 -23.51 6.41 -9.75
CA MET A 305 -24.91 6.61 -9.34
C MET A 305 -25.79 6.78 -10.59
N GLN A 306 -26.74 5.87 -10.79
CA GLN A 306 -27.67 5.93 -11.93
C GLN A 306 -28.49 7.21 -11.90
N GLU A 307 -28.79 7.78 -13.07
CA GLU A 307 -29.66 8.95 -13.19
C GLU A 307 -31.13 8.52 -13.02
N THR A 308 -31.67 8.69 -11.82
CA THR A 308 -33.07 8.44 -11.47
C THR A 308 -33.68 9.74 -10.93
N PRO A 309 -35.02 9.88 -10.88
CA PRO A 309 -35.63 11.04 -10.23
C PRO A 309 -35.16 11.26 -8.78
N GLN A 310 -34.83 10.17 -8.08
CA GLN A 310 -34.38 10.22 -6.69
C GLN A 310 -32.91 10.64 -6.58
N THR A 311 -31.99 10.08 -7.37
CA THR A 311 -30.58 10.51 -7.35
C THR A 311 -30.40 11.94 -7.84
N LEU A 312 -31.18 12.37 -8.84
CA LEU A 312 -31.23 13.76 -9.27
C LEU A 312 -31.68 14.69 -8.12
N SER A 313 -32.68 14.27 -7.33
CA SER A 313 -33.14 15.05 -6.16
C SER A 313 -32.08 15.20 -5.05
N TRP A 314 -31.05 14.35 -5.06
CA TRP A 314 -29.92 14.43 -4.14
C TRP A 314 -28.76 15.30 -4.66
N GLY A 315 -28.87 15.80 -5.90
CA GLY A 315 -27.86 16.65 -6.54
C GLY A 315 -26.90 15.92 -7.47
N PHE A 316 -27.16 14.67 -7.85
CA PHE A 316 -26.35 13.94 -8.84
C PHE A 316 -26.75 14.29 -10.28
N GLU A 317 -26.59 15.56 -10.66
CA GLU A 317 -27.17 16.10 -11.90
C GLU A 317 -26.20 16.08 -13.10
N ASN A 318 -24.90 15.87 -12.85
CA ASN A 318 -23.86 16.00 -13.87
C ASN A 318 -22.86 14.84 -13.82
N LYS A 319 -23.01 13.92 -14.78
CA LYS A 319 -22.07 12.80 -14.97
C LYS A 319 -20.61 13.23 -15.17
N GLY A 320 -20.37 14.42 -15.72
CA GLY A 320 -19.01 14.94 -15.92
C GLY A 320 -18.24 15.16 -14.62
N TYR A 321 -18.92 15.31 -13.47
CA TYR A 321 -18.25 15.40 -12.17
C TYR A 321 -17.67 14.05 -11.74
N TYR A 322 -18.40 12.97 -11.98
CA TYR A 322 -17.92 11.62 -11.72
C TYR A 322 -16.69 11.27 -12.58
N GLU A 323 -16.67 11.67 -13.86
CA GLU A 323 -15.52 11.45 -14.74
C GLU A 323 -14.27 12.20 -14.26
N GLN A 324 -14.41 13.47 -13.84
CA GLN A 324 -13.32 14.26 -13.26
C GLN A 324 -12.83 13.70 -11.92
N MET A 325 -13.75 13.22 -11.07
CA MET A 325 -13.42 12.54 -9.82
C MET A 325 -12.59 11.28 -10.10
N CYS A 326 -13.01 10.43 -11.04
CA CYS A 326 -12.26 9.25 -11.46
C CYS A 326 -10.84 9.61 -11.93
N GLU A 327 -10.69 10.67 -12.73
CA GLU A 327 -9.38 11.14 -13.17
C GLU A 327 -8.49 11.55 -11.98
N ARG A 328 -9.02 12.34 -11.04
CA ARG A 328 -8.28 12.80 -9.85
C ARG A 328 -7.87 11.64 -8.93
N ILE A 329 -8.71 10.62 -8.78
CA ILE A 329 -8.38 9.41 -7.99
C ILE A 329 -7.25 8.63 -8.67
N ASN A 330 -7.31 8.45 -10.00
CA ASN A 330 -6.24 7.79 -10.74
C ASN A 330 -4.91 8.55 -10.63
N THR A 331 -4.93 9.88 -10.78
CA THR A 331 -3.73 10.72 -10.60
C THR A 331 -3.17 10.58 -9.18
N THR A 332 -4.03 10.67 -8.16
CA THR A 332 -3.61 10.47 -6.76
C THR A 332 -2.98 9.10 -6.55
N ALA A 333 -3.56 8.04 -7.10
CA ALA A 333 -3.00 6.69 -7.00
C ALA A 333 -1.64 6.57 -7.71
N ILE A 334 -1.47 7.20 -8.88
CA ILE A 334 -0.21 7.23 -9.62
C ILE A 334 0.86 7.94 -8.79
N ASP A 335 0.56 9.14 -8.29
CA ASP A 335 1.50 9.98 -7.52
C ASP A 335 1.94 9.30 -6.23
N ASN A 336 1.09 8.46 -5.63
CA ASN A 336 1.36 7.73 -4.39
C ASN A 336 1.80 6.27 -4.62
N HIS A 337 1.91 5.81 -5.87
CA HIS A 337 2.22 4.42 -6.23
C HIS A 337 1.29 3.38 -5.57
N MET A 338 0.00 3.72 -5.49
CA MET A 338 -1.07 2.92 -4.89
C MET A 338 -1.89 2.19 -5.96
N SER A 339 -2.65 1.18 -5.54
CA SER A 339 -3.53 0.44 -6.45
C SER A 339 -4.94 1.04 -6.42
N VAL A 340 -5.54 1.20 -7.60
CA VAL A 340 -6.96 1.55 -7.76
C VAL A 340 -7.78 0.28 -7.95
N ILE A 341 -8.93 0.20 -7.26
CA ILE A 341 -9.98 -0.79 -7.50
C ILE A 341 -11.16 -0.07 -8.15
N SER A 342 -11.33 -0.21 -9.46
CA SER A 342 -12.51 0.36 -10.12
C SER A 342 -13.71 -0.56 -9.97
N LEU A 343 -14.80 -0.03 -9.41
CA LEU A 343 -16.12 -0.67 -9.34
C LEU A 343 -17.10 -0.06 -10.36
N THR A 344 -16.64 0.80 -11.27
CA THR A 344 -17.44 1.46 -12.31
C THR A 344 -18.41 0.52 -13.03
N ASP A 345 -17.92 -0.66 -13.42
CA ASP A 345 -18.66 -1.64 -14.22
C ASP A 345 -19.13 -2.85 -13.39
N VAL A 346 -19.05 -2.78 -12.06
CA VAL A 346 -19.31 -3.95 -11.19
C VAL A 346 -20.74 -4.48 -11.30
N PHE A 347 -21.67 -3.63 -11.75
CA PHE A 347 -23.09 -3.95 -11.92
C PHE A 347 -23.51 -4.20 -13.38
N LYS A 348 -22.57 -4.14 -14.33
CA LYS A 348 -22.88 -4.23 -15.75
C LYS A 348 -23.60 -5.53 -16.09
N GLY A 349 -24.84 -5.43 -16.59
CA GLY A 349 -25.70 -6.58 -16.94
C GLY A 349 -26.54 -7.13 -15.78
N GLU A 350 -26.45 -6.54 -14.59
CA GLU A 350 -27.16 -6.95 -13.38
C GLU A 350 -28.02 -5.80 -12.79
N GLU A 351 -28.07 -4.64 -13.46
CA GLU A 351 -28.63 -3.37 -12.97
C GLU A 351 -30.07 -3.53 -12.46
N ALA A 352 -30.88 -4.37 -13.11
CA ALA A 352 -32.27 -4.63 -12.72
C ALA A 352 -32.43 -5.36 -11.36
N HIS A 353 -31.35 -5.89 -10.78
CA HIS A 353 -31.41 -6.80 -9.64
C HIS A 353 -30.51 -6.41 -8.47
N VAL A 354 -29.70 -5.35 -8.62
CA VAL A 354 -28.64 -5.00 -7.65
C VAL A 354 -28.94 -3.74 -6.85
N TYR A 355 -30.01 -3.03 -7.15
CA TYR A 355 -30.43 -1.84 -6.42
C TYR A 355 -31.64 -2.11 -5.52
N ALA A 356 -31.69 -1.42 -4.40
CA ALA A 356 -32.86 -1.30 -3.53
C ALA A 356 -33.76 -0.15 -4.01
N PRO A 357 -35.01 -0.03 -3.49
CA PRO A 357 -35.92 1.05 -3.90
C PRO A 357 -35.42 2.47 -3.63
N ASN A 358 -34.38 2.63 -2.81
CA ASN A 358 -33.71 3.90 -2.54
C ASN A 358 -32.43 4.06 -3.38
N ASP A 359 -32.32 3.42 -4.55
CA ASP A 359 -31.19 3.49 -5.50
C ASP A 359 -29.81 3.09 -4.97
N HIS A 360 -29.70 2.65 -3.71
CA HIS A 360 -28.45 2.10 -3.19
C HIS A 360 -28.30 0.62 -3.54
N PRO A 361 -27.07 0.07 -3.54
CA PRO A 361 -26.87 -1.36 -3.72
C PRO A 361 -27.61 -2.20 -2.67
N ASN A 362 -28.39 -3.17 -3.13
CA ASN A 362 -29.02 -4.18 -2.28
C ASN A 362 -28.02 -5.29 -1.91
N PRO A 363 -28.41 -6.31 -1.13
CA PRO A 363 -27.48 -7.38 -0.72
C PRO A 363 -26.80 -8.15 -1.87
N ARG A 364 -27.41 -8.19 -3.08
CA ARG A 364 -26.78 -8.75 -4.28
C ARG A 364 -25.72 -7.79 -4.82
N GLY A 365 -26.03 -6.50 -4.90
CA GLY A 365 -25.09 -5.47 -5.33
C GLY A 365 -23.86 -5.39 -4.42
N THR A 366 -24.06 -5.36 -3.10
CA THR A 366 -22.96 -5.36 -2.14
C THR A 366 -22.06 -6.60 -2.27
N MET A 367 -22.61 -7.77 -2.67
CA MET A 367 -21.83 -8.99 -2.88
C MET A 367 -20.95 -8.92 -4.12
N LEU A 368 -21.44 -8.27 -5.18
CA LEU A 368 -20.63 -8.03 -6.38
C LEU A 368 -19.46 -7.08 -6.06
N MET A 369 -19.72 -6.01 -5.29
CA MET A 369 -18.67 -5.10 -4.80
C MET A 369 -17.65 -5.85 -3.94
N ALA A 370 -18.09 -6.63 -2.94
CA ALA A 370 -17.22 -7.39 -2.05
C ALA A 370 -16.33 -8.38 -2.81
N ARG A 371 -16.86 -9.07 -3.82
CA ARG A 371 -16.10 -9.99 -4.68
C ARG A 371 -15.08 -9.26 -5.55
N ALA A 372 -15.46 -8.12 -6.15
CA ALA A 372 -14.55 -7.32 -6.95
C ALA A 372 -13.37 -6.79 -6.11
N ILE A 373 -13.64 -6.31 -4.90
CA ILE A 373 -12.61 -5.90 -3.93
C ILE A 373 -11.75 -7.10 -3.53
N LYS A 374 -12.36 -8.22 -3.14
CA LYS A 374 -11.64 -9.45 -2.74
C LYS A 374 -10.70 -9.94 -3.84
N ALA A 375 -11.12 -9.88 -5.10
CA ALA A 375 -10.28 -10.26 -6.22
C ALA A 375 -8.99 -9.42 -6.28
N HIS A 376 -9.05 -8.13 -5.92
CA HIS A 376 -7.85 -7.28 -5.86
C HIS A 376 -6.96 -7.59 -4.66
N LEU A 377 -7.56 -7.91 -3.50
CA LEU A 377 -6.82 -8.34 -2.32
C LEU A 377 -6.16 -9.71 -2.48
N LEU A 378 -6.71 -10.56 -3.36
CA LEU A 378 -6.18 -11.89 -3.68
C LEU A 378 -5.31 -11.95 -4.94
N LYS A 379 -5.23 -10.87 -5.72
CA LYS A 379 -4.53 -10.85 -7.02
C LYS A 379 -3.04 -11.12 -6.82
N ARG A 380 -2.66 -12.39 -7.01
CA ARG A 380 -1.40 -12.79 -7.62
C ARG A 380 -1.41 -12.24 -9.05
N PRO A 381 -0.53 -11.31 -9.44
CA PRO A 381 -0.30 -11.03 -10.86
C PRO A 381 0.05 -12.31 -11.63
#